data_AF-A0A2S2CJZ7-F1
#
_entry.id   AF-A0A2S2CJZ7-F1
#
_cell.length_a   1.000
_cell.length_b   1.000
_cell.length_c   1.000
_cell.angle_alpha   90.00
_cell.angle_beta   90.00
_cell.angle_gamma   90.00
#
_symmetry.space_group_name_H-M   'P 1'
#
loop_
_entity.id
_entity.type
_entity.pdbx_description
1 polymer ?
#
loop_
_entity_poly.entity_id
_entity_poly.type
_entity_poly.pdbx_seq_one_letter_code
_entity_poly.pdbx_strand_id
1 'polypeptide(L)'
;MTAPAPLLRDIATLAAALDEARTQAESGAPLDLSGLEARAAELCAAAQRLPRAEAAPAVVHLQNLLDALDALGKALSAQHAALAAALAEAAEGRPDPHTARQRASALYRRAAAPDGSPGAASGSGPDRPAPPPQDTPS
;
A
#
# COMPACT_ATOMS: atom_id res chain seq x y z
N MET A 1 20.61 -10.10 -39.89
CA MET A 1 19.14 -10.18 -39.97
C MET A 1 18.71 -11.38 -39.16
N THR A 2 18.01 -11.18 -38.05
CA THR A 2 17.49 -12.28 -37.23
C THR A 2 16.33 -12.92 -38.00
N ALA A 3 16.38 -14.24 -38.21
CA ALA A 3 15.26 -14.96 -38.83
C ALA A 3 13.98 -14.77 -38.00
N PRO A 4 12.77 -14.84 -38.59
CA PRO A 4 11.53 -14.63 -37.86
C PRO A 4 11.32 -15.65 -36.73
N ALA A 5 11.74 -16.90 -36.92
CA ALA A 5 11.54 -17.98 -35.94
C ALA A 5 12.13 -17.71 -34.53
N PRO A 6 13.41 -17.30 -34.37
CA PRO A 6 13.95 -16.95 -33.06
C PRO A 6 13.24 -15.76 -32.40
N LEU A 7 12.81 -14.75 -33.18
CA LEU A 7 12.04 -13.64 -32.63
C LEU A 7 10.69 -14.11 -32.05
N LEU A 8 9.95 -14.95 -32.78
CA LEU A 8 8.67 -15.49 -32.30
C LEU A 8 8.85 -16.31 -31.02
N ARG A 9 9.95 -17.08 -30.94
CA ARG A 9 10.31 -17.84 -29.73
C ARG A 9 10.60 -16.91 -28.55
N ASP A 10 11.35 -15.84 -28.78
CA ASP A 10 11.69 -14.89 -27.72
C ASP A 10 10.45 -14.18 -27.18
N ILE A 11 9.52 -13.78 -28.06
CA ILE A 11 8.23 -13.19 -27.66
C ILE A 11 7.40 -14.19 -26.85
N ALA A 12 7.29 -15.44 -27.31
CA ALA A 12 6.55 -16.49 -26.60
C ALA A 12 7.19 -16.81 -25.23
N THR A 13 8.51 -16.81 -25.15
CA THR A 13 9.25 -17.04 -23.90
C THR A 13 8.97 -15.92 -22.90
N LEU A 14 8.95 -14.66 -23.36
CA LEU A 14 8.62 -13.53 -22.49
C LEU A 14 7.15 -13.59 -22.01
N ALA A 15 6.21 -13.93 -22.89
CA ALA A 15 4.81 -14.08 -22.51
C ALA A 15 4.62 -15.18 -21.44
N ALA A 16 5.29 -16.33 -21.59
CA ALA A 16 5.26 -17.39 -20.58
C ALA A 16 5.87 -16.96 -19.24
N ALA A 17 6.97 -16.19 -19.27
CA ALA A 17 7.56 -15.63 -18.06
C ALA A 17 6.62 -14.65 -17.34
N LEU A 18 5.82 -13.88 -18.09
CA LEU A 18 4.80 -13.00 -17.52
C LEU A 18 3.62 -13.76 -16.92
N ASP A 19 3.19 -14.85 -17.54
CA ASP A 19 2.17 -15.73 -16.95
C ASP A 19 2.65 -16.36 -15.63
N GLU A 20 3.91 -16.79 -15.56
CA GLU A 20 4.52 -17.27 -14.31
C GLU A 20 4.61 -16.15 -13.26
N ALA A 21 5.04 -14.94 -13.67
CA ALA A 21 5.05 -13.77 -12.80
C ALA A 21 3.64 -13.44 -12.29
N ARG A 22 2.59 -13.62 -13.10
CA ARG A 22 1.20 -13.44 -12.66
C ARG A 22 0.85 -14.44 -11.56
N THR A 23 1.15 -15.73 -11.73
CA THR A 23 0.90 -16.75 -10.70
C THR A 23 1.65 -16.44 -9.39
N GLN A 24 2.87 -15.93 -9.49
CA GLN A 24 3.62 -15.45 -8.33
C GLN A 24 2.96 -14.23 -7.67
N ALA A 25 2.50 -13.24 -8.44
CA ALA A 25 1.75 -12.09 -7.91
C ALA A 25 0.50 -12.55 -7.14
N GLU A 26 -0.28 -13.46 -7.72
CA GLU A 26 -1.50 -14.01 -7.13
C GLU A 26 -1.22 -14.75 -5.81
N SER A 27 -0.04 -15.37 -5.68
CA SER A 27 0.41 -16.02 -4.45
C SER A 27 0.93 -15.06 -3.37
N GLY A 28 1.07 -13.77 -3.68
CA GLY A 28 1.68 -12.79 -2.78
C GLY A 28 3.20 -12.76 -2.81
N ALA A 29 3.84 -13.48 -3.75
CA ALA A 29 5.29 -13.55 -3.85
C ALA A 29 5.87 -12.22 -4.39
N PRO A 30 7.09 -11.84 -3.95
CA PRO A 30 7.79 -10.69 -4.50
C PRO A 30 8.22 -10.98 -5.95
N LEU A 31 8.10 -9.96 -6.80
CA LEU A 31 8.41 -10.04 -8.23
C LEU A 31 9.52 -9.06 -8.57
N ASP A 32 10.48 -9.53 -9.37
CA ASP A 32 11.45 -8.67 -10.04
C ASP A 32 11.00 -8.47 -11.49
N LEU A 33 10.59 -7.24 -11.81
CA LEU A 33 10.18 -6.82 -13.16
C LEU A 33 11.24 -5.93 -13.83
N SER A 34 12.45 -5.87 -13.25
CA SER A 34 13.53 -5.05 -13.80
C SER A 34 13.89 -5.49 -15.22
N GLY A 35 14.09 -4.51 -16.10
CA GLY A 35 14.45 -4.77 -17.50
C GLY A 35 13.31 -5.26 -18.40
N LEU A 36 12.10 -5.52 -17.88
CA LEU A 36 10.96 -5.96 -18.69
C LEU A 36 10.62 -4.97 -19.82
N GLU A 37 10.59 -3.67 -19.51
CA GLU A 37 10.33 -2.62 -20.50
C GLU A 37 11.36 -2.62 -21.63
N ALA A 38 12.65 -2.65 -21.28
CA ALA A 38 13.73 -2.68 -22.25
C ALA A 38 13.63 -3.93 -23.15
N ARG A 39 13.35 -5.09 -22.55
CA ARG A 39 13.21 -6.35 -23.29
C ARG A 39 11.99 -6.34 -24.22
N ALA A 40 10.86 -5.83 -23.77
CA ALA A 40 9.67 -5.67 -24.60
C ALA A 40 9.92 -4.69 -25.76
N ALA A 41 10.59 -3.56 -25.49
CA ALA A 41 10.97 -2.59 -26.51
C ALA A 41 11.89 -3.18 -27.58
N GLU A 42 12.90 -3.97 -27.20
CA GLU A 42 13.79 -4.69 -28.11
C GLU A 42 13.01 -5.63 -29.05
N LEU A 43 12.07 -6.42 -28.50
CA LEU A 43 11.27 -7.36 -29.28
C LEU A 43 10.30 -6.65 -30.22
N CYS A 44 9.65 -5.58 -29.76
CA CYS A 44 8.82 -4.72 -30.60
C CYS A 44 9.62 -4.09 -31.75
N ALA A 45 10.83 -3.58 -31.48
CA ALA A 45 11.71 -3.02 -32.50
C ALA A 45 12.24 -4.08 -33.48
N ALA A 46 12.45 -5.32 -33.03
CA ALA A 46 12.78 -6.44 -33.90
C ALA A 46 11.62 -6.82 -34.81
N ALA A 47 10.40 -6.88 -34.30
CA ALA A 47 9.19 -7.19 -35.07
C ALA A 47 8.88 -6.13 -36.13
N GLN A 48 9.07 -4.84 -35.82
CA GLN A 48 8.89 -3.73 -36.77
C GLN A 48 9.82 -3.78 -37.97
N ARG A 49 10.97 -4.47 -37.86
CA ARG A 49 11.95 -4.61 -38.94
C ARG A 49 11.66 -5.80 -39.86
N LEU A 50 10.64 -6.61 -39.58
CA LEU A 50 10.26 -7.74 -40.42
C LEU A 50 9.60 -7.27 -41.72
N PRO A 51 9.83 -7.98 -42.85
CA PRO A 51 9.02 -7.82 -44.05
C PRO A 51 7.54 -8.09 -43.75
N ARG A 52 6.64 -7.38 -44.44
CA ARG A 52 5.18 -7.47 -44.20
C ARG A 52 4.63 -8.90 -44.26
N ALA A 53 5.18 -9.75 -45.14
CA ALA A 53 4.79 -11.15 -45.27
C ALA A 53 5.16 -12.01 -44.04
N GLU A 54 6.22 -11.64 -43.32
CA GLU A 54 6.73 -12.36 -42.14
C GLU A 54 6.23 -11.76 -40.83
N ALA A 55 5.68 -10.54 -40.86
CA ALA A 55 5.19 -9.83 -39.68
C ALA A 55 3.88 -10.39 -39.11
N ALA A 56 3.04 -11.03 -39.94
CA ALA A 56 1.73 -11.55 -39.52
C ALA A 56 1.78 -12.46 -38.27
N PRO A 57 2.65 -13.48 -38.19
CA PRO A 57 2.78 -14.28 -36.96
C PRO A 57 3.35 -13.46 -35.78
N ALA A 58 4.25 -12.52 -36.03
CA ALA A 58 4.81 -11.67 -34.97
C ALA A 58 3.73 -10.80 -34.32
N VAL A 59 2.76 -10.29 -35.07
CA VAL A 59 1.63 -9.53 -34.53
C VAL A 59 0.79 -10.37 -33.56
N VAL A 60 0.50 -11.62 -33.89
CA VAL A 60 -0.25 -12.51 -33.00
C VAL A 60 0.51 -12.76 -31.69
N HIS A 61 1.80 -13.04 -31.78
CA HIS A 61 2.64 -13.24 -30.60
C HIS A 61 2.77 -11.96 -29.74
N LEU A 62 2.86 -10.78 -30.36
CA LEU A 62 2.87 -9.51 -29.65
C LEU A 62 1.53 -9.20 -28.97
N GLN A 63 0.40 -9.57 -29.58
CA GLN A 63 -0.90 -9.44 -28.92
C GLN A 63 -0.97 -10.32 -27.66
N ASN A 64 -0.52 -11.58 -27.76
CA ASN A 64 -0.47 -12.46 -26.59
C ASN A 64 0.43 -11.90 -25.47
N LEU A 65 1.55 -11.25 -25.84
CA LEU A 65 2.41 -10.59 -24.90
C LEU A 65 1.71 -9.42 -24.18
N LEU A 66 0.92 -8.61 -24.91
CA LEU A 66 0.12 -7.53 -24.32
C LEU A 66 -0.96 -8.07 -23.38
N ASP A 67 -1.66 -9.11 -23.78
CA ASP A 67 -2.69 -9.74 -22.95
C ASP A 67 -2.10 -10.29 -21.63
N ALA A 68 -0.88 -10.85 -21.68
CA ALA A 68 -0.15 -11.31 -20.51
C ALA A 68 0.27 -10.15 -19.58
N LEU A 69 0.75 -9.03 -20.15
CA LEU A 69 1.08 -7.81 -19.39
C LEU A 69 -0.16 -7.24 -18.68
N ASP A 70 -1.30 -7.17 -19.37
CA ASP A 70 -2.56 -6.70 -18.80
C ASP A 70 -3.04 -7.62 -17.66
N ALA A 71 -2.92 -8.93 -17.84
CA ALA A 71 -3.27 -9.90 -16.81
C ALA A 71 -2.38 -9.76 -15.56
N LEU A 72 -1.06 -9.59 -15.74
CA LEU A 72 -0.13 -9.33 -14.66
C LEU A 72 -0.46 -8.01 -13.94
N GLY A 73 -0.76 -6.93 -14.68
CA GLY A 73 -1.14 -5.64 -14.11
C GLY A 73 -2.40 -5.72 -13.23
N LYS A 74 -3.39 -6.51 -13.64
CA LYS A 74 -4.59 -6.80 -12.83
C LYS A 74 -4.25 -7.57 -11.56
N ALA A 75 -3.40 -8.61 -11.65
CA ALA A 75 -2.98 -9.39 -10.50
C ALA A 75 -2.22 -8.54 -9.47
N LEU A 76 -1.27 -7.70 -9.92
CA LEU A 76 -0.54 -6.78 -9.06
C LEU A 76 -1.46 -5.75 -8.38
N SER A 77 -2.45 -5.21 -9.12
CA SER A 77 -3.43 -4.29 -8.56
C SER A 77 -4.27 -4.95 -7.46
N ALA A 78 -4.70 -6.20 -7.68
CA ALA A 78 -5.43 -6.98 -6.69
C ALA A 78 -4.57 -7.29 -5.46
N GLN A 79 -3.30 -7.68 -5.66
CA GLN A 79 -2.34 -7.91 -4.58
C GLN A 79 -2.14 -6.64 -3.73
N HIS A 80 -1.97 -5.49 -4.37
CA HIS A 80 -1.81 -4.21 -3.68
C HIS A 80 -3.06 -3.82 -2.88
N ALA A 81 -4.25 -4.02 -3.45
CA ALA A 81 -5.51 -3.78 -2.74
C ALA A 81 -5.67 -4.70 -1.51
N ALA A 82 -5.31 -5.98 -1.64
CA ALA A 82 -5.35 -6.94 -0.53
C ALA A 82 -4.35 -6.55 0.58
N LEU A 83 -3.14 -6.13 0.21
CA LEU A 83 -2.14 -5.64 1.17
C LEU A 83 -2.64 -4.37 1.88
N ALA A 84 -3.21 -3.41 1.15
CA ALA A 84 -3.76 -2.19 1.74
C ALA A 84 -4.90 -2.48 2.73
N ALA A 85 -5.81 -3.40 2.39
CA ALA A 85 -6.87 -3.83 3.29
C ALA A 85 -6.32 -4.52 4.55
N ALA A 86 -5.35 -5.43 4.39
CA ALA A 86 -4.72 -6.10 5.53
C ALA A 86 -4.01 -5.11 6.48
N LEU A 87 -3.38 -4.06 5.93
CA LEU A 87 -2.76 -3.01 6.73
C LEU A 87 -3.79 -2.14 7.46
N ALA A 88 -4.93 -1.84 6.83
CA ALA A 88 -6.03 -1.10 7.48
C ALA A 88 -6.61 -1.90 8.65
N GLU A 89 -6.93 -3.19 8.44
CA GLU A 89 -7.40 -4.10 9.49
C GLU A 89 -6.39 -4.22 10.64
N ALA A 90 -5.10 -4.31 10.34
CA ALA A 90 -4.04 -4.36 11.36
C ALA A 90 -3.92 -3.06 12.17
N ALA A 91 -4.25 -1.91 11.56
CA ALA A 91 -4.30 -0.62 12.26
C ALA A 91 -5.55 -0.49 13.15
N GLU A 92 -6.70 -0.98 12.69
CA GLU A 92 -7.96 -0.97 13.44
C GLU A 92 -7.98 -1.99 14.60
N GLY A 93 -7.44 -3.18 14.37
CA GLY A 93 -7.36 -4.26 15.35
C GLY A 93 -6.27 -4.06 16.43
N ARG A 94 -5.42 -3.04 16.31
CA ARG A 94 -4.43 -2.69 17.34
C ARG A 94 -5.05 -1.69 18.31
N PRO A 95 -5.47 -2.09 19.53
CA PRO A 95 -5.73 -1.11 20.57
C PRO A 95 -4.42 -0.38 20.85
N ASP A 96 -4.33 0.88 20.41
CA ASP A 96 -3.15 1.71 20.64
C ASP A 96 -2.85 1.70 22.15
N PRO A 97 -1.65 1.29 22.60
CA PRO A 97 -1.30 1.23 24.01
C PRO A 97 -1.50 2.58 24.73
N HIS A 98 -1.41 3.70 24.00
CA HIS A 98 -1.74 5.02 24.53
C HIS A 98 -3.23 5.19 24.79
N THR A 99 -4.11 4.68 23.92
CA THR A 99 -5.57 4.72 24.16
C THR A 99 -6.00 3.78 25.28
N ALA A 100 -5.35 2.62 25.43
CA ALA A 100 -5.58 1.71 26.56
C ALA A 100 -5.15 2.35 27.89
N ARG A 101 -3.96 2.96 27.93
CA ARG A 101 -3.44 3.67 29.12
C ARG A 101 -4.27 4.92 29.45
N GLN A 102 -4.71 5.68 28.44
CA GLN A 102 -5.60 6.83 28.62
C GLN A 102 -6.94 6.40 29.20
N ARG A 103 -7.57 5.35 28.68
CA ARG A 103 -8.82 4.78 29.23
C ARG A 103 -8.65 4.32 30.68
N ALA A 104 -7.58 3.60 30.99
CA ALA A 104 -7.27 3.22 32.37
C ALA A 104 -7.08 4.43 33.28
N SER A 105 -6.33 5.44 32.85
CA SER A 105 -6.10 6.67 33.63
C SER A 105 -7.37 7.50 33.83
N ALA A 106 -8.30 7.50 32.86
CA ALA A 106 -9.59 8.17 32.98
C ALA A 106 -10.49 7.47 34.00
N LEU A 107 -10.48 6.13 34.07
CA LEU A 107 -11.20 5.36 35.10
C LEU A 107 -10.63 5.63 36.50
N TYR A 108 -9.31 5.62 36.65
CA TYR A 108 -8.69 5.96 37.94
C TYR A 108 -8.95 7.42 38.34
N ARG A 109 -8.91 8.37 37.40
CA ARG A 109 -9.26 9.77 37.69
C ARG A 109 -10.73 9.92 38.10
N ARG A 110 -11.62 9.15 37.48
CA ARG A 110 -13.06 9.12 37.83
C ARG A 110 -13.31 8.46 39.17
N ALA A 111 -12.54 7.42 39.53
CA ALA A 111 -12.62 6.74 40.83
C ALA A 111 -11.93 7.52 41.96
N ALA A 112 -10.93 8.34 41.63
CA ALA A 112 -10.25 9.25 42.55
C ALA A 112 -10.99 10.58 42.73
N ALA A 113 -12.07 10.83 41.98
CA ALA A 113 -13.00 11.90 42.30
C ALA A 113 -13.81 11.46 43.54
N PRO A 114 -13.64 12.10 44.71
CA PRO A 114 -14.42 11.77 45.88
C PRO A 114 -15.91 12.05 45.61
N ASP A 115 -16.79 11.19 46.15
CA ASP A 115 -18.25 11.31 46.09
C ASP A 115 -18.72 12.71 46.52
N GLY A 116 -18.94 13.57 45.53
CA GLY A 116 -19.71 14.80 45.67
C GLY A 116 -21.14 14.54 45.21
N SER A 117 -22.00 14.18 46.15
CA SER A 117 -23.47 14.15 45.99
C SER A 117 -23.98 15.41 45.27
N PRO A 118 -25.04 15.33 44.43
CA PRO A 118 -25.75 16.52 43.98
C PRO A 118 -26.58 17.05 45.14
N GLY A 119 -26.00 17.94 45.95
CA GLY A 119 -26.66 18.56 47.09
C GLY A 119 -26.03 19.92 47.43
N ALA A 120 -26.88 20.94 47.45
CA ALA A 120 -26.65 22.31 47.92
C ALA A 120 -25.85 23.26 47.01
N ALA A 121 -26.61 23.95 46.16
CA ALA A 121 -26.38 25.37 45.97
C ALA A 121 -26.53 26.11 47.32
N SER A 122 -25.80 27.22 47.44
CA SER A 122 -25.95 28.30 48.42
C SER A 122 -25.18 28.17 49.75
N GLY A 123 -24.12 28.99 49.90
CA GLY A 123 -23.70 29.51 51.20
C GLY A 123 -22.20 29.70 51.43
N SER A 124 -21.71 30.92 51.15
CA SER A 124 -20.58 31.62 51.80
C SER A 124 -19.14 31.10 51.67
N GLY A 125 -18.27 31.98 51.15
CA GLY A 125 -16.81 31.95 51.39
C GLY A 125 -16.45 32.13 52.87
N PRO A 126 -15.17 31.99 53.27
CA PRO A 126 -14.03 32.82 52.81
C PRO A 126 -12.84 31.89 52.46
N ASP A 127 -11.61 32.27 52.13
CA ASP A 127 -10.79 33.46 52.23
C ASP A 127 -9.70 33.24 51.16
N ARG A 128 -9.42 34.23 50.31
CA ARG A 128 -8.35 34.12 49.31
C ARG A 128 -7.06 34.53 50.01
N PRO A 129 -6.01 33.67 50.10
CA PRO A 129 -4.71 34.13 50.55
C PRO A 129 -4.21 35.23 49.61
N ALA A 130 -3.85 36.37 50.19
CA ALA A 130 -3.32 37.52 49.48
C ALA A 130 -2.10 37.12 48.64
N PRO A 131 -1.97 37.58 47.38
CA PRO A 131 -0.74 37.39 46.62
C PRO A 131 0.41 38.20 47.26
N PRO A 132 1.65 37.69 47.28
CA PRO A 132 2.80 38.43 47.78
C PRO A 132 3.08 39.66 46.91
N PRO A 133 3.59 40.77 47.50
CA PRO A 133 3.97 41.96 46.76
C PRO A 133 5.09 41.64 45.77
N GLN A 134 4.94 42.11 44.53
CA GLN A 134 6.00 42.12 43.54
C GLN A 134 6.81 43.40 43.71
N ASP A 135 8.04 43.29 44.19
CA ASP A 135 9.03 44.34 44.04
C ASP A 135 9.67 44.20 42.64
N THR A 136 9.36 45.18 41.80
CA THR A 136 10.04 45.44 40.53
C THR A 136 11.30 46.29 40.75
N PRO A 137 12.27 46.23 39.83
CA PRO A 137 13.67 46.58 40.08
C PRO A 137 13.98 48.07 39.86
N SER A 138 15.11 48.52 40.41
CA SER A 138 15.96 49.57 39.86
C SER A 138 17.41 49.33 40.28
#